data_AF-A0A7X6WIR8-F1
#
_entry.id   AF-A0A7X6WIR8-F1
#
_cell.length_a   1.000
_cell.length_b   1.000
_cell.length_c   1.000
_cell.angle_alpha   90.00
_cell.angle_beta   90.00
_cell.angle_gamma   90.00
#
_symmetry.space_group_name_H-M   'P 1'
#
loop_
_entity.id
_entity.type
_entity.pdbx_description
1 polymer ?
#
loop_
_entity_poly.entity_id
_entity_poly.type
_entity_poly.pdbx_seq_one_letter_code
_entity_poly.pdbx_strand_id
1 'polypeptide(L)'
;MKTLFIGIAFIHGLIHLMGFIKAFELAKINQLTMSISKPMGILWLAAASLFLTIALLSLLQKDWWWIPALLAVILSQILIIMYWSDAKYGTIPNLIILLALTIGFAFWNFNTQVNQEIRETLAQIRLEETIITEEMIKNLPNPVQRWLINSGVIGKEQIQTVYLKQ
;
A
#
# COMPACT_ATOMS: atom_id res chain seq x y z
N MET A 1 -13.27 6.75 0.69
CA MET A 1 -12.85 5.71 -0.28
C MET A 1 -12.30 4.44 0.41
N LYS A 2 -11.34 4.54 1.35
CA LYS A 2 -10.79 3.36 2.06
C LYS A 2 -11.86 2.45 2.72
N THR A 3 -12.82 3.03 3.46
CA THR A 3 -13.86 2.24 4.14
C THR A 3 -14.78 1.49 3.17
N LEU A 4 -15.12 2.10 2.03
CA LEU A 4 -15.92 1.47 0.98
C LEU A 4 -15.17 0.29 0.36
N PHE A 5 -13.89 0.48 0.02
CA PHE A 5 -13.04 -0.59 -0.50
C PHE A 5 -12.94 -1.77 0.47
N ILE A 6 -12.68 -1.50 1.75
CA ILE A 6 -12.58 -2.53 2.80
C ILE A 6 -13.90 -3.30 2.91
N GLY A 7 -15.04 -2.58 2.93
CA GLY A 7 -16.36 -3.20 2.98
C GLY A 7 -16.63 -4.10 1.76
N ILE A 8 -16.30 -3.64 0.55
CA ILE A 8 -16.47 -4.42 -0.68
C ILE A 8 -15.57 -5.67 -0.66
N ALA A 9 -14.28 -5.52 -0.32
CA ALA A 9 -13.35 -6.65 -0.24
C ALA A 9 -13.82 -7.68 0.81
N PHE A 10 -14.26 -7.21 1.98
CA PHE A 10 -14.76 -8.08 3.04
C PHE A 10 -16.01 -8.86 2.60
N ILE A 11 -17.04 -8.17 2.09
CA ILE A 11 -18.28 -8.81 1.63
C ILE A 11 -18.00 -9.77 0.47
N HIS A 12 -17.18 -9.38 -0.49
CA HIS A 12 -16.83 -10.23 -1.63
C HIS A 12 -16.06 -11.48 -1.18
N GLY A 13 -15.15 -11.35 -0.21
CA GLY A 13 -14.49 -12.49 0.42
C GLY A 13 -15.48 -13.45 1.09
N LEU A 14 -16.48 -12.94 1.80
CA LEU A 14 -17.54 -13.76 2.40
C LEU A 14 -18.40 -14.47 1.35
N ILE A 15 -18.68 -13.83 0.22
CA ILE A 15 -19.40 -14.45 -0.89
C ILE A 15 -18.63 -15.67 -1.45
N HIS A 16 -17.30 -15.56 -1.55
CA HIS A 16 -16.46 -16.68 -2.00
C HIS A 16 -16.50 -17.90 -1.06
N LEU A 17 -16.78 -17.71 0.24
CA LEU A 17 -16.92 -18.84 1.17
C LEU A 17 -18.08 -19.78 0.78
N MET A 18 -19.11 -19.28 0.09
CA MET A 18 -20.22 -20.12 -0.38
C MET A 18 -19.74 -21.24 -1.32
N GLY A 19 -18.74 -20.98 -2.17
CA GLY A 19 -18.18 -21.98 -3.06
C GLY A 19 -17.46 -23.11 -2.31
N PHE A 20 -16.74 -22.78 -1.24
CA PHE A 20 -16.13 -23.76 -0.34
C PHE A 20 -17.20 -24.59 0.40
N ILE A 21 -18.19 -23.92 1.01
CA ILE A 21 -19.29 -24.56 1.73
C ILE A 21 -20.04 -25.54 0.82
N LYS A 22 -20.30 -25.14 -0.43
CA LYS A 22 -20.94 -26.00 -1.44
C LYS A 22 -20.10 -27.20 -1.81
N ALA A 23 -18.80 -27.02 -2.10
CA ALA A 23 -17.90 -28.09 -2.56
C ALA A 23 -17.66 -29.18 -1.51
N PHE A 24 -17.74 -28.83 -0.22
CA PHE A 24 -17.60 -29.74 0.90
C PHE A 24 -18.94 -30.19 1.49
N GLU A 25 -20.06 -29.82 0.86
CA GLU A 25 -21.42 -30.21 1.25
C GLU A 25 -21.77 -29.83 2.70
N LEU A 26 -21.16 -28.76 3.23
CA LEU A 26 -21.35 -28.32 4.62
C LEU A 26 -22.74 -27.69 4.84
N ALA A 27 -23.35 -27.14 3.80
CA ALA A 27 -24.72 -26.63 3.79
C ALA A 27 -25.30 -26.63 2.37
N LYS A 28 -26.63 -26.62 2.25
CA LYS A 28 -27.32 -26.47 0.96
C LYS A 28 -27.24 -25.01 0.50
N ILE A 29 -26.39 -24.74 -0.50
CA ILE A 29 -26.31 -23.45 -1.18
C ILE A 29 -27.11 -23.53 -2.48
N ASN A 30 -28.26 -22.84 -2.53
CA ASN A 30 -29.19 -22.85 -3.66
C ASN A 30 -28.81 -21.84 -4.75
N GLN A 31 -28.01 -20.82 -4.40
CA GLN A 31 -27.52 -19.80 -5.32
C GLN A 31 -26.42 -20.32 -6.26
N LEU A 32 -25.74 -21.41 -5.86
CA LEU A 32 -24.73 -22.11 -6.67
C LEU A 32 -25.35 -23.41 -7.19
N THR A 33 -25.75 -23.39 -8.45
CA THR A 33 -26.43 -24.50 -9.15
C THR A 33 -25.44 -25.45 -9.79
N MET A 34 -24.29 -24.94 -10.25
CA MET A 34 -23.20 -25.73 -10.80
C MET A 34 -22.55 -26.60 -9.72
N SER A 35 -22.08 -27.79 -10.10
CA SER A 35 -21.30 -28.64 -9.22
C SER A 35 -19.89 -28.07 -9.02
N ILE A 36 -19.44 -28.05 -7.77
CA ILE A 36 -18.11 -27.56 -7.40
C ILE A 36 -17.33 -28.73 -6.82
N SER A 37 -16.23 -29.13 -7.46
CA SER A 37 -15.37 -30.20 -6.94
C SER A 37 -14.59 -29.72 -5.70
N LYS A 38 -14.16 -30.64 -4.85
CA LYS A 38 -13.39 -30.30 -3.63
C LYS A 38 -12.13 -29.47 -3.92
N PRO A 39 -11.29 -29.77 -4.94
CA PRO A 39 -10.14 -28.93 -5.27
C PRO A 39 -10.55 -27.50 -5.65
N MET A 40 -11.64 -27.34 -6.41
CA MET A 40 -12.17 -26.01 -6.73
C MET A 40 -12.65 -25.29 -5.47
N GLY A 41 -13.33 -25.99 -4.56
CA GLY A 41 -13.72 -25.46 -3.25
C GLY A 41 -12.54 -24.90 -2.44
N ILE A 42 -11.37 -25.54 -2.51
CA ILE A 42 -10.14 -25.03 -1.87
C ILE A 42 -9.70 -23.71 -2.54
N LEU A 43 -9.80 -23.60 -3.87
CA LEU A 43 -9.51 -22.33 -4.56
C LEU A 43 -10.50 -21.22 -4.18
N TRP A 44 -11.78 -21.54 -4.01
CA TRP A 44 -12.79 -20.61 -3.47
C TRP A 44 -12.42 -20.13 -2.05
N LEU A 45 -11.98 -21.04 -1.18
CA LEU A 45 -11.50 -20.70 0.16
C LEU A 45 -10.23 -19.83 0.12
N ALA A 46 -9.30 -20.12 -0.79
CA ALA A 46 -8.10 -19.31 -0.99
C ALA A 46 -8.45 -17.89 -1.44
N ALA A 47 -9.40 -17.73 -2.39
CA ALA A 47 -9.89 -16.42 -2.82
C ALA A 47 -10.53 -15.65 -1.66
N ALA A 48 -11.40 -16.30 -0.88
CA ALA A 48 -11.99 -15.70 0.32
C ALA A 48 -10.91 -15.23 1.31
N SER A 49 -9.93 -16.08 1.60
CA SER A 49 -8.84 -15.78 2.53
C SER A 49 -7.99 -14.60 2.06
N LEU A 50 -7.70 -14.51 0.76
CA LEU A 50 -6.99 -13.38 0.18
C LEU A 50 -7.79 -12.07 0.34
N PHE A 51 -9.08 -12.06 0.01
CA PHE A 51 -9.92 -10.85 0.19
C PHE A 51 -10.02 -10.39 1.64
N LEU A 52 -10.16 -11.32 2.59
CA LEU A 52 -10.13 -10.99 4.02
C LEU A 52 -8.76 -10.45 4.45
N THR A 53 -7.67 -11.01 3.93
CA THR A 53 -6.30 -10.53 4.18
C THR A 53 -6.13 -9.10 3.66
N ILE A 54 -6.63 -8.79 2.47
CA ILE A 54 -6.53 -7.45 1.88
C ILE A 54 -7.35 -6.43 2.68
N ALA A 55 -8.55 -6.81 3.12
CA ALA A 55 -9.36 -5.98 4.01
C ALA A 55 -8.61 -5.67 5.32
N LEU A 56 -7.97 -6.68 5.93
CA LEU A 56 -7.15 -6.52 7.13
C LEU A 56 -5.90 -5.64 6.89
N LEU A 57 -5.13 -5.90 5.83
CA LEU A 57 -3.94 -5.10 5.52
C LEU A 57 -4.28 -3.63 5.24
N SER A 58 -5.43 -3.39 4.64
CA SER A 58 -5.94 -2.03 4.38
C SER A 58 -6.39 -1.32 5.66
N LEU A 59 -6.95 -2.04 6.63
CA LEU A 59 -7.21 -1.52 7.99
C LEU A 59 -5.92 -1.19 8.74
N LEU A 60 -4.91 -2.05 8.60
CA LEU A 60 -3.56 -1.85 9.18
C LEU A 60 -2.71 -0.84 8.41
N GLN A 61 -3.26 -0.20 7.38
CA GLN A 61 -2.62 0.84 6.57
C GLN A 61 -1.27 0.39 5.97
N LYS A 62 -1.15 -0.88 5.57
CA LYS A 62 0.07 -1.39 4.95
C LYS A 62 0.15 -1.01 3.49
N ASP A 63 1.12 -0.21 3.08
CA ASP A 63 1.23 0.33 1.71
C ASP A 63 1.37 -0.72 0.60
N TRP A 64 1.77 -1.95 0.95
CA TRP A 64 1.94 -3.07 0.02
C TRP A 64 0.68 -3.94 -0.14
N TRP A 65 -0.47 -3.54 0.43
CA TRP A 65 -1.74 -4.27 0.35
C TRP A 65 -2.19 -4.59 -1.09
N TRP A 66 -1.75 -3.80 -2.08
CA TRP A 66 -2.09 -3.97 -3.49
C TRP A 66 -1.54 -5.28 -4.09
N ILE A 67 -0.46 -5.83 -3.54
CA ILE A 67 0.17 -7.08 -4.02
C ILE A 67 -0.77 -8.28 -3.82
N PRO A 68 -1.23 -8.61 -2.59
CA PRO A 68 -2.21 -9.67 -2.42
C PRO A 68 -3.55 -9.35 -3.09
N ALA A 69 -3.90 -8.07 -3.25
CA ALA A 69 -5.10 -7.65 -3.99
C ALA A 69 -5.09 -8.09 -5.45
N LEU A 70 -3.95 -7.94 -6.12
CA LEU A 70 -3.80 -8.41 -7.49
C LEU A 70 -4.01 -9.93 -7.59
N LEU A 71 -3.41 -10.70 -6.70
CA LEU A 71 -3.57 -12.17 -6.66
C LEU A 71 -5.03 -12.57 -6.40
N ALA A 72 -5.71 -11.89 -5.48
CA ALA A 72 -7.11 -12.15 -5.17
C ALA A 72 -8.03 -11.89 -6.36
N VAL A 73 -7.84 -10.76 -7.06
CA VAL A 73 -8.65 -10.41 -8.23
C VAL A 73 -8.44 -11.41 -9.36
N ILE A 74 -7.19 -11.81 -9.64
CA ILE A 74 -6.88 -12.81 -10.67
C ILE A 74 -7.54 -14.15 -10.34
N LEU A 75 -7.33 -14.67 -9.13
CA LEU A 75 -7.91 -15.94 -8.71
C LEU A 75 -9.45 -15.88 -8.73
N SER A 76 -10.02 -14.80 -8.19
CA SER A 76 -11.47 -14.58 -8.20
C SER A 76 -12.03 -14.53 -9.62
N GLN A 77 -11.34 -13.87 -10.56
CA GLN A 77 -11.84 -13.73 -11.92
C GLN A 77 -11.78 -15.07 -12.67
N ILE A 78 -10.74 -15.88 -12.44
CA ILE A 78 -10.66 -17.26 -12.94
C ILE A 78 -11.87 -18.08 -12.44
N LEU A 79 -12.15 -18.04 -11.13
CA LEU A 79 -13.30 -18.75 -10.56
C LEU A 79 -14.64 -18.26 -11.15
N ILE A 80 -14.81 -16.95 -11.32
CA ILE A 80 -16.02 -16.39 -11.92
C ILE A 80 -16.21 -16.87 -13.36
N ILE A 81 -15.13 -16.94 -14.16
CA ILE A 81 -15.20 -17.43 -15.54
C ILE A 81 -15.57 -18.92 -15.56
N MET A 82 -14.98 -19.74 -14.68
CA MET A 82 -15.29 -21.17 -14.58
C MET A 82 -16.74 -21.43 -14.14
N TYR A 83 -17.31 -20.57 -13.30
CA TYR A 83 -18.66 -20.68 -12.75
C TYR A 83 -19.59 -19.57 -13.24
N TRP A 84 -19.47 -19.20 -14.52
CA TRP A 84 -20.08 -17.98 -15.08
C TRP A 84 -21.59 -17.86 -14.86
N SER A 85 -22.35 -18.95 -15.03
CA SER A 85 -23.82 -18.91 -14.89
C SER A 85 -24.25 -18.46 -13.49
N ASP A 86 -23.48 -18.85 -12.47
CA ASP A 86 -23.79 -18.59 -11.07
C ASP A 86 -23.06 -17.35 -10.53
N ALA A 87 -21.86 -17.04 -11.06
CA ALA A 87 -20.93 -16.12 -10.42
C ALA A 87 -20.63 -14.82 -11.20
N LYS A 88 -21.17 -14.62 -12.41
CA LYS A 88 -20.84 -13.45 -13.29
C LYS A 88 -20.93 -12.08 -12.60
N TYR A 89 -21.85 -11.89 -11.65
CA TYR A 89 -22.00 -10.63 -10.93
C TYR A 89 -20.83 -10.32 -10.00
N GLY A 90 -20.03 -11.34 -9.63
CA GLY A 90 -18.78 -11.17 -8.91
C GLY A 90 -17.71 -10.39 -9.69
N THR A 91 -17.87 -10.21 -11.01
CA THR A 91 -16.97 -9.35 -11.78
C THR A 91 -17.12 -7.87 -11.40
N ILE A 92 -18.29 -7.43 -10.95
CA ILE A 92 -18.53 -6.03 -10.54
C ILE A 92 -17.62 -5.62 -9.35
N PRO A 93 -17.63 -6.32 -8.19
CA PRO A 93 -16.70 -6.01 -7.11
C PRO A 93 -15.24 -6.21 -7.52
N ASN A 94 -14.91 -7.19 -8.38
CA ASN A 94 -13.55 -7.34 -8.91
C ASN A 94 -13.07 -6.09 -9.67
N LEU A 95 -13.91 -5.49 -10.52
CA LEU A 95 -13.56 -4.27 -11.25
C LEU A 95 -13.32 -3.08 -10.30
N ILE A 96 -14.15 -2.96 -9.25
CA ILE A 96 -13.99 -1.91 -8.25
C ILE A 96 -12.68 -2.10 -7.47
N ILE A 97 -12.38 -3.33 -7.04
CA ILE A 97 -11.15 -3.69 -6.34
C ILE A 97 -9.94 -3.47 -7.26
N LEU A 98 -10.05 -3.80 -8.55
CA LEU A 98 -9.01 -3.58 -9.54
C LEU A 98 -8.70 -2.09 -9.73
N LEU A 99 -9.72 -1.23 -9.77
CA LEU A 99 -9.48 0.22 -9.81
C LEU A 99 -8.82 0.74 -8.52
N ALA A 100 -9.21 0.20 -7.37
CA ALA A 100 -8.59 0.59 -6.11
C ALA A 100 -7.12 0.15 -6.03
N LEU A 101 -6.81 -1.06 -6.47
CA LEU A 101 -5.43 -1.58 -6.41
C LEU A 101 -4.50 -0.90 -7.41
N THR A 102 -4.99 -0.45 -8.58
CA THR A 102 -4.16 0.33 -9.53
C THR A 102 -3.77 1.68 -8.94
N ILE A 103 -4.70 2.36 -8.25
CA ILE A 103 -4.41 3.57 -7.50
C ILE A 103 -3.42 3.27 -6.36
N GLY A 104 -3.65 2.20 -5.59
CA GLY A 104 -2.75 1.77 -4.51
C GLY A 104 -1.32 1.50 -5.00
N PHE A 105 -1.19 0.80 -6.12
CA PHE A 105 0.09 0.56 -6.78
C PHE A 105 0.77 1.88 -7.21
N ALA A 106 0.02 2.79 -7.84
CA ALA A 106 0.57 4.08 -8.27
C ALA A 106 1.12 4.90 -7.10
N PHE A 107 0.38 4.95 -5.98
CA PHE A 107 0.85 5.60 -4.74
C PHE A 107 2.10 4.94 -4.17
N TRP A 108 2.12 3.61 -4.08
CA TRP A 108 3.29 2.88 -3.59
C TRP A 108 4.52 3.12 -4.47
N ASN A 109 4.35 3.08 -5.79
CA ASN A 109 5.42 3.31 -6.76
C ASN A 109 5.95 4.75 -6.70
N PHE A 110 5.06 5.74 -6.58
CA PHE A 110 5.43 7.14 -6.41
C PHE A 110 6.22 7.36 -5.11
N ASN A 111 5.71 6.85 -3.98
CA ASN A 111 6.39 6.96 -2.69
C ASN A 111 7.76 6.27 -2.71
N THR A 112 7.88 5.14 -3.40
CA THR A 112 9.16 4.42 -3.54
C THR A 112 10.18 5.26 -4.30
N GLN A 113 9.77 5.87 -5.42
CA GLN A 113 10.63 6.76 -6.22
C GLN A 113 11.06 8.00 -5.41
N VAL A 114 10.13 8.71 -4.78
CA VAL A 114 10.45 9.89 -3.97
C VAL A 114 11.43 9.54 -2.83
N ASN A 115 11.20 8.42 -2.15
CA ASN A 115 12.11 7.99 -1.09
C ASN A 115 13.50 7.61 -1.63
N GLN A 116 13.58 7.12 -2.85
CA GLN A 116 14.86 6.85 -3.51
C GLN A 116 15.58 8.15 -3.88
N GLU A 117 14.90 9.10 -4.51
CA GLU A 117 15.45 10.41 -4.87
C GLU A 117 15.95 11.18 -3.64
N ILE A 118 15.20 11.14 -2.52
CA ILE A 118 15.62 11.73 -1.25
C ILE A 118 16.93 11.08 -0.78
N ARG A 119 17.03 9.74 -0.79
CA ARG A 119 18.25 9.04 -0.36
C ARG A 119 19.43 9.38 -1.25
N GLU A 120 19.25 9.42 -2.56
CA GLU A 120 20.31 9.75 -3.52
C GLU A 120 20.78 11.19 -3.36
N THR A 121 19.85 12.13 -3.21
CA THR A 121 20.17 13.56 -2.99
C THR A 121 20.95 13.76 -1.69
N LEU A 122 20.54 13.09 -0.61
CA LEU A 122 21.24 13.18 0.68
C LEU A 122 22.59 12.47 0.66
N ALA A 123 22.74 11.37 -0.09
CA ALA A 123 23.98 10.61 -0.18
C ALA A 123 25.09 11.32 -1.00
N GLN A 124 24.72 12.24 -1.91
CA GLN A 124 25.69 13.02 -2.69
C GLN A 124 26.37 14.12 -1.88
N ILE A 125 25.94 14.38 -0.65
CA ILE A 125 26.46 15.46 0.18
C ILE A 125 27.73 14.99 0.88
N ARG A 126 28.84 15.63 0.51
CA ARG A 126 30.15 15.38 1.12
C ARG A 126 30.18 16.06 2.48
N LEU A 127 30.11 15.28 3.54
CA LEU A 127 30.27 15.75 4.93
C LEU A 127 31.71 16.22 5.16
N GLU A 128 32.03 17.42 4.71
CA GLU A 128 33.20 18.13 5.24
C GLU A 128 32.83 18.64 6.63
N GLU A 129 33.44 18.05 7.66
CA GLU A 129 33.33 18.43 9.07
C GLU A 129 33.95 19.81 9.30
N THR A 130 33.33 20.86 8.74
CA THR A 130 33.76 22.25 8.93
C THR A 130 33.09 22.79 10.17
N ILE A 131 33.88 23.11 11.19
CA ILE A 131 33.40 23.80 12.39
C ILE A 131 33.37 25.30 12.11
N ILE A 132 32.24 25.96 12.39
CA ILE A 132 32.09 27.40 12.18
C ILE A 132 32.88 28.16 13.25
N THR A 133 33.84 28.97 12.82
CA THR A 133 34.66 29.83 13.69
C THR A 133 34.27 31.31 13.59
N GLU A 134 34.67 32.12 14.58
CA GLU A 134 34.43 33.57 14.55
C GLU A 134 35.12 34.25 13.36
N GLU A 135 36.25 33.70 12.90
CA GLU A 135 37.00 34.24 11.77
C GLU A 135 36.20 34.12 10.45
N MET A 136 35.46 33.02 10.28
CA MET A 136 34.64 32.77 9.09
C MET A 136 33.53 33.80 8.89
N ILE A 137 33.05 34.42 9.98
CA ILE A 137 31.95 35.40 9.92
C ILE A 137 32.43 36.87 9.92
N LYS A 138 33.72 37.12 10.12
CA LYS A 138 34.30 38.46 10.29
C LYS A 138 34.06 39.40 9.10
N ASN A 139 33.95 38.85 7.90
CA ASN A 139 33.71 39.60 6.66
C ASN A 139 32.22 39.80 6.33
N LEU A 140 31.31 39.25 7.12
CA LEU A 140 29.86 39.42 6.91
C LEU A 140 29.37 40.77 7.47
N PRO A 141 28.24 41.31 6.99
CA PRO A 141 27.67 42.53 7.56
C PRO A 141 27.34 42.39 9.06
N ASN A 142 27.51 43.47 9.83
CA ASN A 142 27.24 43.50 11.29
C ASN A 142 25.89 42.90 11.72
N PRO A 143 24.75 43.11 11.01
CA PRO A 143 23.50 42.44 11.35
C PRO A 143 23.56 40.91 11.26
N VAL A 144 24.25 40.36 10.26
CA VAL A 144 24.38 38.91 10.04
C VAL A 144 25.30 38.29 11.09
N GLN A 145 26.41 38.94 11.42
CA GLN A 145 27.31 38.49 12.49
C GLN A 145 26.58 38.36 13.83
N ARG A 146 25.84 39.41 14.22
CA ARG A 146 25.06 39.40 15.47
C ARG A 146 24.02 38.29 15.49
N TRP A 147 23.36 38.03 14.36
CA TRP A 147 22.38 36.94 14.27
C TRP A 147 23.03 35.57 14.45
N LEU A 148 24.14 35.28 13.75
CA LEU A 148 24.86 34.00 13.84
C LEU A 148 25.43 33.73 15.25
N ILE A 149 25.97 34.76 15.91
CA ILE A 149 26.47 34.67 17.28
C ILE A 149 25.31 34.36 18.23
N ASN A 150 24.20 35.11 18.12
CA ASN A 150 23.03 34.92 18.99
C ASN A 150 22.30 33.60 18.74
N SER A 151 22.38 33.04 17.53
CA SER A 151 21.83 31.71 17.22
C SER A 151 22.69 30.56 17.74
N GLY A 152 23.88 30.84 18.30
CA GLY A 152 24.75 29.84 18.91
C GLY A 152 25.47 28.92 17.91
N VAL A 153 25.70 29.41 16.69
CA VAL A 153 26.29 28.59 15.60
C VAL A 153 27.82 28.46 15.69
N ILE A 154 28.49 29.34 16.44
CA ILE A 154 29.96 29.29 16.63
C ILE A 154 30.34 28.03 17.41
N GLY A 155 31.36 27.31 16.91
CA GLY A 155 31.81 26.04 17.47
C GLY A 155 30.90 24.85 17.14
N LYS A 156 29.90 25.03 16.26
CA LYS A 156 29.07 23.96 15.72
C LYS A 156 29.52 23.56 14.33
N GLU A 157 29.25 22.32 13.97
CA GLU A 157 29.40 21.83 12.60
C GLU A 157 28.50 22.62 11.65
N GLN A 158 29.02 22.96 10.48
CA GLN A 158 28.28 23.66 9.45
C GLN A 158 27.13 22.79 8.95
N ILE A 159 25.91 23.31 9.06
CA ILE A 159 24.72 22.66 8.53
C ILE A 159 24.79 22.72 6.99
N GLN A 160 24.88 21.55 6.35
CA GLN A 160 24.92 21.44 4.89
C GLN A 160 23.57 21.06 4.29
N THR A 161 22.69 20.43 5.08
CA THR A 161 21.43 19.88 4.59
C THR A 161 20.30 20.07 5.59
N VAL A 162 19.13 20.43 5.07
CA VAL A 162 17.88 20.45 5.81
C VAL A 162 16.83 19.79 4.92
N TYR A 163 16.07 18.85 5.47
CA TYR A 163 14.87 18.34 4.82
C TYR A 163 13.69 18.48 5.77
N LEU A 164 12.55 18.84 5.21
CA LEU A 164 11.31 19.00 5.95
C LEU A 164 10.45 17.76 5.71
N LYS A 165 9.81 17.28 6.79
CA LYS A 165 8.84 16.19 6.73
C LYS A 165 7.50 16.75 7.19
N GLN A 166 6.49 16.65 6.32
CA GLN A 166 5.12 17.08 6.58
C GLN A 166 4.27 15.90 7.03
#